data_AF-W9YP24-F1
#
_entry.id   AF-W9YP24-F1
#
_cell.length_a   1.000
_cell.length_b   1.000
_cell.length_c   1.000
_cell.angle_alpha   90.00
_cell.angle_beta   90.00
_cell.angle_gamma   90.00
#
_symmetry.space_group_name_H-M   'P 1'
#
loop_
_entity.id
_entity.type
_entity.pdbx_description
1 polymer ?
#
loop_
_entity_poly.entity_id
_entity_poly.type
_entity_poly.pdbx_seq_one_letter_code
_entity_poly.pdbx_strand_id
1 'polypeptide(L)'
;MAVPLIISPTSSLITQPDAVVLDASWLYEPDPPTRNAYEEFQAGPRFPNARFWDLDAVSEPHPDGYMLMLPSPERFAAFAGKHGITRDSHVIVYDNDGVFAAPRTAWTFKVYGHEKVSVINGGLPRAKKEGVKLETGPPKEFQETEYAVPTLDRDAVVQFDEVLKLAQRPSPSAGSTLLIDARPAPSYQAGHIPTSLLLDFPSSLLKDQASNFTYLREPEELKKHIGEQLGQDKLDQIVSQKATVVNSEFGHSGHHIPDVIIEHKS
;
A
#
# COMPACT_ATOMS: atom_id res chain seq x y z
N MET A 1 -17.71 -14.87 -1.33
CA MET A 1 -18.07 -13.74 -2.22
C MET A 1 -16.86 -12.83 -2.31
N ALA A 2 -16.46 -12.38 -3.50
CA ALA A 2 -15.34 -11.46 -3.63
C ALA A 2 -15.69 -10.12 -2.95
N VAL A 3 -14.82 -9.62 -2.07
CA VAL A 3 -14.98 -8.29 -1.46
C VAL A 3 -14.35 -7.24 -2.37
N PRO A 4 -14.93 -6.03 -2.46
CA PRO A 4 -14.32 -4.94 -3.21
C PRO A 4 -12.99 -4.51 -2.58
N LEU A 5 -11.94 -4.35 -3.39
CA LEU A 5 -10.65 -3.88 -2.88
C LEU A 5 -10.71 -2.42 -2.43
N ILE A 6 -11.48 -1.58 -3.11
CA ILE A 6 -11.61 -0.16 -2.79
C ILE A 6 -13.05 0.09 -2.32
N ILE A 7 -13.21 0.71 -1.16
CA ILE A 7 -14.51 1.00 -0.57
C ILE A 7 -14.64 2.46 -0.13
N SER A 8 -15.88 2.96 -0.09
CA SER A 8 -16.20 4.25 0.51
C SER A 8 -16.07 4.19 2.04
N PRO A 9 -15.72 5.30 2.74
CA PRO A 9 -15.76 5.37 4.20
C PRO A 9 -17.17 5.16 4.80
N THR A 10 -18.22 5.24 3.99
CA THR A 10 -19.62 4.96 4.38
C THR A 10 -20.06 3.50 4.10
N SER A 11 -19.15 2.64 3.66
CA SER A 11 -19.46 1.23 3.34
C SER A 11 -19.97 0.47 4.57
N SER A 12 -21.05 -0.29 4.39
CA SER A 12 -21.60 -1.19 5.42
C SER A 12 -20.69 -2.38 5.73
N LEU A 13 -19.65 -2.61 4.93
CA LEU A 13 -18.62 -3.64 5.20
C LEU A 13 -17.81 -3.31 6.46
N ILE A 14 -17.63 -2.03 6.76
CA ILE A 14 -16.83 -1.54 7.90
C ILE A 14 -17.47 -1.94 9.24
N THR A 15 -18.80 -2.13 9.28
CA THR A 15 -19.53 -2.45 10.51
C THR A 15 -19.94 -3.93 10.59
N GLN A 16 -19.43 -4.79 9.71
CA GLN A 16 -19.72 -6.22 9.79
C GLN A 16 -18.98 -6.87 10.98
N PRO A 17 -19.53 -7.93 11.58
CA PRO A 17 -18.91 -8.58 12.74
C PRO A 17 -17.52 -9.16 12.47
N ASP A 18 -17.23 -9.57 11.23
CA ASP A 18 -15.93 -10.10 10.81
C ASP A 18 -14.94 -9.01 10.37
N ALA A 19 -15.35 -7.74 10.35
CA ALA A 19 -14.49 -6.63 9.95
C ALA A 19 -13.43 -6.31 11.01
N VAL A 20 -12.18 -6.23 10.57
CA VAL A 20 -11.06 -5.71 11.36
C VAL A 20 -10.54 -4.46 10.66
N VAL A 21 -10.77 -3.30 11.28
CA VAL A 21 -10.35 -2.01 10.74
C VAL A 21 -8.94 -1.68 11.21
N LEU A 22 -8.03 -1.40 10.28
CA LEU A 22 -6.64 -1.06 10.53
C LEU A 22 -6.37 0.39 10.13
N ASP A 23 -5.82 1.16 11.07
CA ASP A 23 -5.19 2.45 10.78
C ASP A 23 -3.73 2.18 10.41
N ALA A 24 -3.43 2.25 9.12
CA ALA A 24 -2.11 2.03 8.54
C ALA A 24 -1.44 3.38 8.21
N SER A 25 -1.75 4.44 8.97
CA SER A 25 -1.09 5.73 8.81
C SER A 25 0.41 5.60 9.04
N TRP A 26 1.18 6.03 8.04
CA TRP A 26 2.63 6.03 8.07
C TRP A 26 3.12 7.39 7.60
N LEU A 27 4.06 7.97 8.35
CA LEU A 27 4.54 9.33 8.11
C LEU A 27 5.97 9.28 7.61
N TYR A 28 6.22 9.95 6.48
CA TYR A 28 7.59 10.22 6.04
C TYR A 28 8.15 11.40 6.82
N GLU A 29 8.80 11.13 7.95
CA GLU A 29 9.31 12.16 8.87
C GLU A 29 10.82 12.41 8.66
N PRO A 30 11.29 13.65 8.86
CA PRO A 30 12.72 13.93 8.97
C PRO A 30 13.31 13.31 10.25
N ASP A 31 14.64 13.26 10.35
CA ASP A 31 15.34 12.93 11.59
C ASP A 31 15.88 14.22 12.25
N PRO A 32 15.42 14.60 13.47
CA PRO A 32 14.44 13.91 14.32
C PRO A 32 12.98 14.10 13.86
N PRO A 33 12.08 13.15 14.19
CA PRO A 33 10.68 13.22 13.77
C PRO A 33 9.92 14.35 14.47
N THR A 34 8.99 14.96 13.76
CA THR A 34 8.15 16.07 14.24
C THR A 34 6.72 15.65 14.56
N ARG A 35 6.31 14.50 14.04
CA ARG A 35 4.99 13.88 14.22
C ARG A 35 5.14 12.40 14.55
N ASN A 36 4.08 11.81 15.10
CA ASN A 36 4.04 10.40 15.43
C ASN A 36 2.65 9.83 15.09
N ALA A 37 2.60 8.88 14.15
CA ALA A 37 1.34 8.31 13.67
C ALA A 37 0.55 7.58 14.78
N TYR A 38 1.25 6.91 15.69
CA TYR A 38 0.60 6.20 16.79
C TYR A 38 -0.02 7.17 17.80
N GLU A 39 0.70 8.24 18.16
CA GLU A 39 0.17 9.30 19.03
C GLU A 39 -1.04 10.00 18.38
N GLU A 40 -0.97 10.28 17.07
CA GLU A 40 -2.10 10.82 16.31
C GLU A 40 -3.31 9.88 16.30
N PHE A 41 -3.08 8.57 16.16
CA PHE A 41 -4.14 7.55 16.26
C PHE A 41 -4.76 7.47 17.67
N GLN A 42 -3.94 7.56 18.71
CA GLN A 42 -4.39 7.49 20.11
C GLN A 42 -5.17 8.75 20.54
N ALA A 43 -4.70 9.93 20.16
CA ALA A 43 -5.30 11.20 20.55
C ALA A 43 -6.42 11.64 19.59
N GLY A 44 -6.34 11.23 18.33
CA GLY A 44 -7.21 11.65 17.26
C GLY A 44 -8.49 10.82 17.08
N PRO A 45 -9.37 11.26 16.18
CA PRO A 45 -10.53 10.48 15.76
C PRO A 45 -10.11 9.29 14.90
N ARG A 46 -10.79 8.16 15.05
CA ARG A 46 -10.55 6.92 14.30
C ARG A 46 -11.83 6.20 13.96
N PHE A 47 -11.79 5.27 13.02
CA PHE A 47 -12.95 4.39 12.79
C PHE A 47 -13.26 3.55 14.04
N PRO A 48 -14.53 3.20 14.29
CA PRO A 48 -14.89 2.40 15.45
C PRO A 48 -14.11 1.09 15.54
N ASN A 49 -13.54 0.80 16.71
CA ASN A 49 -12.70 -0.37 16.97
C ASN A 49 -11.45 -0.50 16.06
N ALA A 50 -11.03 0.57 15.39
CA ALA A 50 -9.80 0.56 14.59
C ALA A 50 -8.59 0.20 15.45
N ARG A 51 -7.64 -0.50 14.85
CA ARG A 51 -6.38 -0.96 15.46
C ARG A 51 -5.24 -0.27 14.71
N PHE A 52 -4.28 0.30 15.43
CA PHE A 52 -3.11 0.86 14.76
C PHE A 52 -2.26 -0.27 14.19
N TRP A 53 -1.99 -0.20 12.88
CA TRP A 53 -1.13 -1.13 12.18
C TRP A 53 0.18 -0.42 11.88
N ASP A 54 1.18 -0.67 12.73
CA ASP A 54 2.50 -0.07 12.60
C ASP A 54 3.28 -0.72 11.45
N LEU A 55 3.38 0.00 10.33
CA LEU A 55 4.06 -0.46 9.12
C LEU A 55 5.55 -0.74 9.36
N ASP A 56 6.24 0.09 10.15
CA ASP A 56 7.65 -0.10 10.44
C ASP A 56 7.84 -1.33 11.33
N ALA A 57 6.99 -1.51 12.34
CA ALA A 57 7.08 -2.62 13.26
C ALA A 57 6.75 -3.98 12.63
N VAL A 58 5.85 -4.03 11.63
CA VAL A 58 5.57 -5.29 10.92
C VAL A 58 6.63 -5.61 9.87
N SER A 59 7.27 -4.60 9.27
CA SER A 59 8.23 -4.79 8.18
C SER A 59 9.48 -5.57 8.62
N GLU A 60 10.13 -6.24 7.67
CA GLU A 60 11.37 -6.96 7.91
C GLU A 60 12.54 -5.97 8.01
N PRO A 61 13.37 -6.02 9.07
CA PRO A 61 14.57 -5.20 9.12
C PRO A 61 15.56 -5.59 8.03
N HIS A 62 16.14 -4.61 7.34
CA HIS A 62 17.19 -4.86 6.35
C HIS A 62 18.55 -4.31 6.83
N PRO A 63 19.66 -5.06 6.66
CA PRO A 63 21.00 -4.60 7.08
C PRO A 63 21.43 -3.28 6.46
N ASP A 64 21.04 -3.03 5.20
CA ASP A 64 21.36 -1.80 4.47
C ASP A 64 20.37 -0.66 4.73
N GLY A 65 19.42 -0.85 5.65
CA GLY A 65 18.46 0.18 6.04
C GLY A 65 17.28 0.39 5.08
N TYR A 66 17.02 -0.56 4.16
CA TYR A 66 15.81 -0.51 3.33
C TYR A 66 14.56 -0.54 4.21
N MET A 67 13.70 0.43 3.97
CA MET A 67 12.47 0.63 4.72
C MET A 67 11.35 -0.24 4.15
N LEU A 68 10.35 -0.51 4.99
CA LEU A 68 9.10 -1.15 4.60
C LEU A 68 9.25 -2.49 3.85
N MET A 69 10.35 -3.23 4.06
CA MET A 69 10.55 -4.54 3.45
C MET A 69 9.43 -5.50 3.84
N LEU A 70 9.02 -6.34 2.90
CA LEU A 70 7.98 -7.34 3.14
C LEU A 70 8.41 -8.24 4.32
N PRO A 71 7.56 -8.45 5.34
CA PRO A 71 7.87 -9.35 6.45
C PRO A 71 8.23 -10.77 6.01
N SER A 72 8.83 -11.54 6.91
CA SER A 72 8.77 -13.01 6.84
C SER A 72 7.34 -13.51 7.11
N PRO A 73 6.93 -14.67 6.58
CA PRO A 73 5.61 -15.25 6.85
C PRO A 73 5.30 -15.38 8.35
N GLU A 74 6.30 -15.78 9.15
CA GLU A 74 6.19 -15.94 10.59
C GLU A 74 5.97 -14.61 11.30
N ARG A 75 6.71 -13.57 10.89
CA ARG A 75 6.56 -12.21 11.42
C ARG A 75 5.19 -11.63 11.09
N PHE A 76 4.74 -11.78 9.85
CA PHE A 76 3.39 -11.36 9.45
C PHE A 76 2.33 -12.09 10.26
N ALA A 77 2.42 -13.41 10.40
CA ALA A 77 1.45 -14.21 11.15
C ALA A 77 1.41 -13.81 12.64
N ALA A 78 2.57 -13.65 13.27
CA ALA A 78 2.64 -13.19 14.66
C ALA A 78 2.04 -11.79 14.82
N PHE A 79 2.34 -10.86 13.90
CA PHE A 79 1.82 -9.50 13.97
C PHE A 79 0.31 -9.45 13.70
N ALA A 80 -0.19 -10.17 12.70
CA ALA A 80 -1.62 -10.28 12.40
C ALA A 80 -2.40 -10.90 13.57
N GLY A 81 -1.86 -11.97 14.17
CA GLY A 81 -2.42 -12.61 15.36
C GLY A 81 -2.46 -11.67 16.58
N LYS A 82 -1.36 -10.94 16.82
CA LYS A 82 -1.32 -9.89 17.85
C LYS A 82 -2.37 -8.81 17.60
N HIS A 83 -2.70 -8.53 16.34
CA HIS A 83 -3.77 -7.61 15.97
C HIS A 83 -5.16 -8.24 15.95
N GLY A 84 -5.35 -9.44 16.49
CA GLY A 84 -6.66 -10.11 16.58
C GLY A 84 -7.28 -10.45 15.22
N ILE A 85 -6.45 -10.67 14.20
CA ILE A 85 -6.87 -11.02 12.84
C ILE A 85 -6.86 -12.53 12.68
N THR A 86 -7.89 -13.07 12.04
CA THR A 86 -7.96 -14.48 11.62
C THR A 86 -7.96 -14.57 10.09
N ARG A 87 -7.81 -15.76 9.53
CA ARG A 87 -7.92 -15.97 8.07
C ARG A 87 -9.28 -15.57 7.49
N ASP A 88 -10.34 -15.60 8.30
CA ASP A 88 -11.70 -15.31 7.87
C ASP A 88 -12.12 -13.85 8.07
N SER A 89 -11.32 -13.07 8.79
CA SER A 89 -11.54 -11.64 9.03
C SER A 89 -11.61 -10.88 7.69
N HIS A 90 -12.44 -9.85 7.62
CA HIS A 90 -12.36 -8.87 6.55
C HIS A 90 -11.48 -7.71 7.02
N VAL A 91 -10.24 -7.67 6.55
CA VAL A 91 -9.30 -6.60 6.87
C VAL A 91 -9.64 -5.36 6.06
N ILE A 92 -9.91 -4.25 6.74
CA ILE A 92 -10.25 -2.97 6.12
C ILE A 92 -9.21 -1.94 6.55
N VAL A 93 -8.46 -1.40 5.60
CA VAL A 93 -7.30 -0.56 5.85
C VAL A 93 -7.60 0.88 5.46
N TYR A 94 -7.14 1.85 6.25
CA TYR A 94 -7.14 3.27 5.90
C TYR A 94 -5.85 3.95 6.37
N ASP A 95 -5.60 5.17 5.90
CA ASP A 95 -4.57 6.06 6.42
C ASP A 95 -5.11 7.50 6.58
N ASN A 96 -4.31 8.37 7.19
CA ASN A 96 -4.68 9.76 7.50
C ASN A 96 -4.35 10.76 6.38
N ASP A 97 -3.73 10.32 5.28
CA ASP A 97 -3.42 11.16 4.09
C ASP A 97 -4.43 10.96 2.95
N GLY A 98 -5.26 9.92 3.05
CA GLY A 98 -6.37 9.62 2.17
C GLY A 98 -6.14 8.32 1.41
N VAL A 99 -5.12 8.32 0.54
CA VAL A 99 -4.53 7.10 -0.04
C VAL A 99 -3.03 7.33 -0.14
N PHE A 100 -2.27 6.68 0.75
CA PHE A 100 -0.81 6.72 0.76
C PHE A 100 -0.22 5.36 1.19
N ALA A 101 -0.29 5.03 2.48
CA ALA A 101 0.33 3.82 3.05
C ALA A 101 -0.63 2.63 3.19
N ALA A 102 -1.94 2.89 3.22
CA ALA A 102 -2.95 1.83 3.30
C ALA A 102 -2.85 0.78 2.16
N PRO A 103 -2.57 1.15 0.89
CA PRO A 103 -2.36 0.17 -0.17
C PRO A 103 -1.23 -0.83 0.10
N ARG A 104 -0.10 -0.39 0.67
CA ARG A 104 1.05 -1.25 1.02
C ARG A 104 0.66 -2.34 2.02
N THR A 105 -0.11 -1.97 3.04
CA THR A 105 -0.65 -2.94 4.01
C THR A 105 -1.60 -3.90 3.32
N ALA A 106 -2.55 -3.41 2.53
CA ALA A 106 -3.51 -4.27 1.84
C ALA A 106 -2.84 -5.25 0.87
N TRP A 107 -1.81 -4.80 0.15
CA TRP A 107 -0.98 -5.64 -0.71
C TRP A 107 -0.25 -6.72 0.10
N THR A 108 0.35 -6.36 1.23
CA THR A 108 1.03 -7.32 2.13
C THR A 108 0.09 -8.46 2.55
N PHE A 109 -1.15 -8.14 2.94
CA PHE A 109 -2.15 -9.17 3.26
C PHE A 109 -2.45 -10.08 2.05
N LYS A 110 -2.59 -9.52 0.85
CA LYS A 110 -2.84 -10.29 -0.38
C LYS A 110 -1.68 -11.20 -0.76
N VAL A 111 -0.44 -10.76 -0.59
CA VAL A 111 0.78 -11.55 -0.85
C VAL A 111 0.82 -12.82 0.00
N TYR A 112 0.24 -12.77 1.20
CA TYR A 112 0.08 -13.93 2.08
C TYR A 112 -1.24 -14.70 1.89
N GLY A 113 -1.96 -14.43 0.80
CA GLY A 113 -3.20 -15.12 0.44
C GLY A 113 -4.38 -14.78 1.35
N HIS A 114 -4.40 -13.62 1.99
CA HIS A 114 -5.58 -13.14 2.71
C HIS A 114 -6.59 -12.59 1.70
N GLU A 115 -7.73 -13.26 1.54
CA GLU A 115 -8.67 -12.96 0.45
C GLU A 115 -9.51 -11.70 0.69
N LYS A 116 -9.94 -11.48 1.95
CA LYS A 116 -10.85 -10.40 2.30
C LYS A 116 -10.11 -9.15 2.76
N VAL A 117 -9.66 -8.33 1.82
CA VAL A 117 -8.96 -7.07 2.11
C VAL A 117 -9.57 -5.93 1.32
N SER A 118 -9.84 -4.81 2.00
CA SER A 118 -10.29 -3.55 1.39
C SER A 118 -9.49 -2.35 1.89
N VAL A 119 -9.40 -1.31 1.07
CA VAL A 119 -8.84 0.00 1.38
C VAL A 119 -9.94 1.04 1.33
N ILE A 120 -10.02 1.91 2.33
CA ILE A 120 -10.96 3.03 2.37
C ILE A 120 -10.44 4.15 1.47
N ASN A 121 -11.15 4.43 0.38
CA ASN A 121 -10.77 5.46 -0.58
C ASN A 121 -10.93 6.86 0.03
N GLY A 122 -9.83 7.59 0.21
CA GLY A 122 -9.83 8.90 0.86
C GLY A 122 -9.70 8.84 2.38
N GLY A 123 -9.52 7.63 2.93
CA GLY A 123 -9.06 7.41 4.30
C GLY A 123 -9.90 8.09 5.40
N LEU A 124 -9.23 8.39 6.51
CA LEU A 124 -9.83 9.09 7.65
C LEU A 124 -10.30 10.53 7.30
N PRO A 125 -9.58 11.32 6.48
CA PRO A 125 -10.03 12.67 6.12
C PRO A 125 -11.37 12.69 5.38
N ARG A 126 -11.59 11.76 4.43
CA ARG A 126 -12.86 11.65 3.72
C ARG A 126 -13.98 11.21 4.66
N ALA A 127 -13.70 10.28 5.58
CA ALA A 127 -14.66 9.85 6.59
C ALA A 127 -15.16 11.02 7.45
N LYS A 128 -14.25 11.89 7.89
CA LYS A 128 -14.58 13.14 8.61
C LYS A 128 -15.48 14.04 7.77
N LYS A 129 -15.13 14.25 6.51
CA LYS A 129 -15.88 15.09 5.57
C LYS A 129 -17.30 14.56 5.30
N GLU A 130 -17.45 13.25 5.20
CA GLU A 130 -18.74 12.59 4.94
C GLU A 130 -19.57 12.36 6.22
N GLY A 131 -19.10 12.84 7.38
CA GLY A 131 -19.85 12.74 8.64
C GLY A 131 -19.96 11.31 9.18
N VAL A 132 -19.00 10.44 8.84
CA VAL A 132 -18.92 9.09 9.41
C VAL A 132 -18.73 9.19 10.91
N LYS A 133 -19.41 8.33 11.67
CA LYS A 133 -19.26 8.27 13.12
C LYS A 133 -17.90 7.67 13.49
N LEU A 134 -17.02 8.52 14.03
CA LEU A 134 -15.68 8.16 14.49
C LEU A 134 -15.63 8.09 16.02
N GLU A 135 -14.69 7.33 16.56
CA GLU A 135 -14.39 7.26 17.99
C GLU A 135 -13.19 8.16 18.34
N THR A 136 -13.14 8.64 19.58
CA THR A 136 -12.03 9.40 20.17
C THR A 136 -11.72 8.86 21.57
N GLY A 137 -10.60 9.27 22.17
CA GLY A 137 -10.12 8.72 23.45
C GLY A 137 -9.34 7.41 23.26
N PRO A 138 -8.85 6.73 24.30
CA PRO A 138 -7.95 5.58 24.12
C PRO A 138 -8.53 4.48 23.21
N PRO A 139 -7.71 3.85 22.34
CA PRO A 139 -8.14 2.69 21.55
C PRO A 139 -8.64 1.57 22.46
N LYS A 140 -9.68 0.86 22.02
CA LYS A 140 -10.20 -0.30 22.76
C LYS A 140 -9.22 -1.47 22.64
N GLU A 141 -9.10 -2.23 23.71
CA GLU A 141 -8.42 -3.51 23.67
C GLU A 141 -9.18 -4.51 22.81
N PHE A 142 -8.45 -5.41 22.19
CA PHE A 142 -8.96 -6.52 21.40
C PHE A 142 -8.22 -7.78 21.80
N GLN A 143 -8.87 -8.93 21.60
CA GLN A 143 -8.25 -10.21 21.88
C GLN A 143 -7.29 -10.57 20.74
N GLU A 144 -6.08 -10.97 21.12
CA GLU A 144 -5.13 -11.59 20.20
C GLU A 144 -5.71 -12.92 19.69
N THR A 145 -5.30 -13.30 18.49
CA THR A 145 -5.71 -14.52 17.81
C THR A 145 -4.48 -15.28 17.34
N GLU A 146 -4.68 -16.54 16.96
CA GLU A 146 -3.68 -17.29 16.22
C GLU A 146 -3.92 -17.09 14.72
N TYR A 147 -2.94 -16.51 14.02
CA TYR A 147 -2.93 -16.45 12.57
C TYR A 147 -1.99 -17.53 12.05
N ALA A 148 -2.50 -18.47 11.26
CA ALA A 148 -1.68 -19.54 10.70
C ALA A 148 -0.58 -18.97 9.78
N VAL A 149 0.66 -19.44 9.94
CA VAL A 149 1.80 -19.01 9.12
C VAL A 149 1.48 -19.23 7.63
N PRO A 150 1.39 -18.16 6.83
CA PRO A 150 1.04 -18.27 5.42
C PRO A 150 2.22 -18.79 4.59
N THR A 151 1.93 -19.18 3.36
CA THR A 151 2.99 -19.32 2.35
C THR A 151 3.09 -18.01 1.59
N LEU A 152 4.31 -17.51 1.42
CA LEU A 152 4.59 -16.36 0.56
C LEU A 152 4.31 -16.73 -0.89
N ASP A 153 3.47 -15.94 -1.55
CA ASP A 153 3.37 -15.97 -3.01
C ASP A 153 4.67 -15.39 -3.61
N ARG A 154 5.57 -16.29 -4.03
CA ARG A 154 6.87 -15.90 -4.60
C ARG A 154 6.73 -15.17 -5.93
N ASP A 155 5.63 -15.35 -6.64
CA ASP A 155 5.39 -14.63 -7.88
C ASP A 155 4.94 -13.18 -7.60
N ALA A 156 4.59 -12.84 -6.36
CA ALA A 156 4.19 -11.49 -5.96
C ALA A 156 5.38 -10.60 -5.56
N VAL A 157 6.61 -11.11 -5.48
CA VAL A 157 7.81 -10.35 -5.08
C VAL A 157 8.95 -10.68 -6.03
N VAL A 158 9.64 -9.69 -6.56
CA VAL A 158 10.85 -9.91 -7.35
C VAL A 158 12.09 -9.68 -6.49
N GLN A 159 13.15 -10.46 -6.72
CA GLN A 159 14.41 -10.29 -6.02
C GLN A 159 15.28 -9.22 -6.67
N PHE A 160 16.20 -8.64 -5.90
CA PHE A 160 17.13 -7.61 -6.40
C PHE A 160 17.89 -8.06 -7.66
N ASP A 161 18.40 -9.29 -7.68
CA ASP A 161 19.12 -9.84 -8.85
C ASP A 161 18.24 -9.95 -10.10
N GLU A 162 16.92 -10.10 -9.93
CA GLU A 162 15.97 -10.12 -11.05
C GLU A 162 15.74 -8.71 -11.59
N VAL A 163 15.70 -7.70 -10.72
CA VAL A 163 15.67 -6.29 -11.13
C VAL A 163 16.94 -5.90 -11.86
N LEU A 164 18.12 -6.38 -11.43
CA LEU A 164 19.37 -6.13 -12.15
C LEU A 164 19.32 -6.67 -13.59
N LYS A 165 18.73 -7.86 -13.79
CA LYS A 165 18.53 -8.42 -15.14
C LYS A 165 17.57 -7.56 -15.97
N LEU A 166 16.48 -7.09 -15.35
CA LEU A 166 15.55 -6.17 -16.01
C LEU A 166 16.25 -4.85 -16.39
N ALA A 167 17.13 -4.34 -15.54
CA ALA A 167 17.86 -3.09 -15.80
C ALA A 167 18.85 -3.18 -16.96
N GLN A 168 19.35 -4.39 -17.27
CA GLN A 168 20.36 -4.62 -18.33
C GLN A 168 19.76 -4.92 -19.71
N ARG A 169 18.43 -4.94 -19.83
CA ARG A 169 17.74 -5.26 -21.10
C ARG A 169 17.91 -4.13 -22.13
N PRO A 170 17.76 -4.40 -23.44
CA PRO A 170 17.99 -3.40 -24.48
C PRO A 170 16.93 -2.29 -24.53
N SER A 171 15.73 -2.50 -23.98
CA SER A 171 14.67 -1.48 -23.93
C SER A 171 13.61 -1.75 -22.86
N PRO A 172 12.85 -0.73 -22.41
CA PRO A 172 11.75 -0.91 -21.46
C PRO A 172 10.63 -1.89 -21.86
N SER A 173 10.58 -2.28 -23.13
CA SER A 173 9.59 -3.21 -23.69
C SER A 173 10.20 -4.54 -24.10
N ALA A 174 11.47 -4.81 -23.76
CA ALA A 174 12.09 -6.10 -24.00
C ALA A 174 11.55 -7.12 -22.99
N GLY A 175 10.80 -8.12 -23.50
CA GLY A 175 10.14 -9.16 -22.70
C GLY A 175 8.70 -8.83 -22.32
N SER A 176 8.12 -9.63 -21.43
CA SER A 176 6.75 -9.45 -20.91
C SER A 176 6.72 -8.78 -19.53
N THR A 177 7.84 -8.24 -19.04
CA THR A 177 7.92 -7.59 -17.73
C THR A 177 8.12 -6.09 -17.90
N LEU A 178 7.27 -5.30 -17.24
CA LEU A 178 7.37 -3.85 -17.17
C LEU A 178 7.88 -3.47 -15.79
N LEU A 179 9.08 -2.89 -15.74
CA LEU A 179 9.60 -2.24 -14.54
C LEU A 179 9.01 -0.83 -14.46
N ILE A 180 8.22 -0.56 -13.43
CA ILE A 180 7.54 0.71 -13.21
C ILE A 180 8.09 1.37 -11.96
N ASP A 181 8.42 2.65 -12.06
CA ASP A 181 8.80 3.49 -10.93
C ASP A 181 7.61 4.37 -10.56
N ALA A 182 7.08 4.15 -9.35
CA ALA A 182 5.88 4.83 -8.86
C ALA A 182 6.17 6.21 -8.23
N ARG A 183 7.44 6.59 -8.10
CA ARG A 183 7.84 7.83 -7.42
C ARG A 183 7.38 9.07 -8.20
N PRO A 184 7.28 10.23 -7.53
CA PRO A 184 7.00 11.50 -8.21
C PRO A 184 8.00 11.78 -9.32
N ALA A 185 7.56 12.41 -10.41
CA ALA A 185 8.41 12.70 -11.57
C ALA A 185 9.77 13.36 -11.23
N PRO A 186 9.88 14.31 -10.27
CA PRO A 186 11.18 14.87 -9.89
C PRO A 186 12.17 13.84 -9.31
N SER A 187 11.68 12.88 -8.51
CA SER A 187 12.51 11.82 -7.92
C SER A 187 13.00 10.83 -8.98
N TYR A 188 12.14 10.51 -9.96
CA TYR A 188 12.51 9.70 -11.12
C TYR A 188 13.59 10.38 -11.98
N GLN A 189 13.45 11.69 -12.21
CA GLN A 189 14.40 12.47 -12.99
C GLN A 189 15.77 12.63 -12.30
N ALA A 190 15.78 12.66 -10.97
CA ALA A 190 17.03 12.71 -10.19
C ALA A 190 17.86 11.41 -10.27
N GLY A 191 17.23 10.30 -10.66
CA GLY A 191 17.86 9.00 -10.87
C GLY A 191 16.82 7.89 -10.81
N HIS A 192 16.91 6.92 -11.71
CA HIS A 192 16.00 5.78 -11.80
C HIS A 192 16.73 4.54 -12.29
N ILE A 193 16.13 3.38 -12.06
CA ILE A 193 16.65 2.11 -12.55
C ILE A 193 16.62 2.13 -14.08
N PRO A 194 17.71 1.78 -14.79
CA PRO A 194 17.68 1.71 -16.24
C PRO A 194 16.52 0.87 -16.75
N THR A 195 15.87 1.33 -17.83
CA THR A 195 14.71 0.70 -18.47
C THR A 195 13.41 0.65 -17.65
N SER A 196 13.36 1.28 -16.47
CA SER A 196 12.10 1.53 -15.79
C SER A 196 11.26 2.55 -16.57
N LEU A 197 9.95 2.52 -16.34
CA LEU A 197 8.98 3.47 -16.86
C LEU A 197 8.41 4.26 -15.69
N LEU A 198 8.26 5.57 -15.85
CA LEU A 198 7.60 6.40 -14.85
C LEU A 198 6.09 6.18 -14.89
N LEU A 199 5.51 5.80 -13.74
CA LEU A 199 4.10 5.98 -13.45
C LEU A 199 4.00 6.83 -12.18
N ASP A 200 3.92 8.16 -12.32
CA ASP A 200 3.83 9.06 -11.19
C ASP A 200 2.55 8.73 -10.38
N PHE A 201 2.71 8.02 -9.26
CA PHE A 201 1.59 7.56 -8.44
C PHE A 201 0.79 8.73 -7.86
N PRO A 202 1.41 9.78 -7.28
CA PRO A 202 0.68 10.96 -6.83
C PRO A 202 -0.25 11.56 -7.89
N SER A 203 0.16 11.59 -9.16
CA SER A 203 -0.67 12.10 -10.25
C SER A 203 -1.91 11.22 -10.55
N SER A 204 -1.86 9.94 -10.16
CA SER A 204 -2.97 8.99 -10.30
C SER A 204 -4.06 9.19 -9.25
N LEU A 205 -3.80 10.01 -8.23
CA LEU A 205 -4.76 10.39 -7.21
C LEU A 205 -5.38 11.76 -7.53
N LEU A 206 -6.63 11.93 -7.13
CA LEU A 206 -7.29 13.23 -7.04
C LEU A 206 -7.07 13.81 -5.65
N LYS A 207 -7.13 15.14 -5.56
CA LYS A 207 -7.00 15.88 -4.31
C LYS A 207 -8.27 16.63 -3.99
N ASP A 208 -8.78 16.46 -2.79
CA ASP A 208 -9.90 17.25 -2.31
C ASP A 208 -9.44 18.69 -2.05
N GLN A 209 -10.07 19.66 -2.71
CA GLN A 209 -9.64 21.06 -2.64
C GLN A 209 -9.88 21.68 -1.25
N ALA A 210 -10.89 21.23 -0.52
CA ALA A 210 -11.25 21.82 0.77
C ALA A 210 -10.48 21.20 1.94
N SER A 211 -10.25 19.88 1.90
CA SER A 211 -9.66 19.12 3.01
C SER A 211 -8.29 18.54 2.70
N ASN A 212 -7.76 18.76 1.49
CA ASN A 212 -6.38 18.47 1.09
C ASN A 212 -5.95 16.99 1.12
N PHE A 213 -6.88 16.05 1.30
CA PHE A 213 -6.62 14.60 1.25
C PHE A 213 -6.63 14.06 -0.18
N THR A 214 -5.98 12.93 -0.40
CA THR A 214 -5.95 12.23 -1.70
C THR A 214 -6.98 11.10 -1.77
N TYR A 215 -7.48 10.82 -2.96
CA TYR A 215 -8.36 9.68 -3.22
C TYR A 215 -8.17 9.18 -4.65
N LEU A 216 -8.46 7.91 -4.89
CA LEU A 216 -8.37 7.30 -6.21
C LEU A 216 -9.37 7.93 -7.18
N ARG A 217 -8.91 8.13 -8.42
CA ARG A 217 -9.75 8.40 -9.59
C ARG A 217 -10.76 7.27 -9.79
N GLU A 218 -11.87 7.58 -10.46
CA GLU A 218 -12.79 6.54 -10.90
C GLU A 218 -12.10 5.56 -11.87
N PRO A 219 -12.47 4.27 -11.92
CA PRO A 219 -11.71 3.25 -12.62
C PRO A 219 -11.38 3.56 -14.09
N GLU A 220 -12.32 4.13 -14.84
CA GLU A 220 -12.11 4.47 -16.26
C GLU A 220 -11.19 5.68 -16.43
N GLU A 221 -11.28 6.67 -15.53
CA GLU A 221 -10.36 7.81 -15.52
C GLU A 221 -8.96 7.40 -15.10
N LEU A 222 -8.84 6.48 -14.14
CA LEU A 222 -7.56 5.92 -13.72
C LEU A 222 -6.89 5.15 -14.87
N LYS A 223 -7.64 4.29 -15.58
CA LYS A 223 -7.13 3.60 -16.77
C LYS A 223 -6.65 4.60 -17.81
N LYS A 224 -7.46 5.61 -18.13
CA LYS A 224 -7.07 6.65 -19.08
C LYS A 224 -5.77 7.35 -18.65
N HIS A 225 -5.67 7.74 -17.39
CA HIS A 225 -4.49 8.39 -16.81
C HIS A 225 -3.24 7.51 -16.90
N ILE A 226 -3.35 6.21 -16.60
CA ILE A 226 -2.24 5.25 -16.75
C ILE A 226 -1.85 5.10 -18.23
N GLY A 227 -2.83 5.06 -19.14
CA GLY A 227 -2.60 5.00 -20.59
C GLY A 227 -1.86 6.24 -21.13
N GLU A 228 -2.17 7.43 -20.60
CA GLU A 228 -1.45 8.67 -20.92
C GLU A 228 0.01 8.65 -20.46
N GLN A 229 0.31 8.02 -19.32
CA GLN A 229 1.67 7.92 -18.78
C GLN A 229 2.52 6.82 -19.42
N LEU A 230 1.96 5.61 -19.59
CA LEU A 230 2.71 4.42 -20.04
C LEU A 230 2.57 4.13 -21.55
N GLY A 231 1.54 4.70 -22.18
CA GLY A 231 1.07 4.35 -23.52
C GLY A 231 -0.01 3.26 -23.50
N GLN A 232 -0.99 3.39 -24.39
CA GLN A 232 -2.15 2.49 -24.46
C GLN A 232 -1.77 1.02 -24.63
N ASP A 233 -0.77 0.71 -25.46
CA ASP A 233 -0.32 -0.68 -25.69
C ASP A 233 0.14 -1.37 -24.40
N LYS A 234 0.81 -0.64 -23.50
CA LYS A 234 1.28 -1.20 -22.22
C LYS A 234 0.12 -1.35 -21.25
N LEU A 235 -0.77 -0.38 -21.19
CA LEU A 235 -1.98 -0.48 -20.39
C LEU A 235 -2.80 -1.72 -20.80
N ASP A 236 -2.99 -1.93 -22.10
CA ASP A 236 -3.71 -3.08 -22.62
C ASP A 236 -3.04 -4.40 -22.25
N GLN A 237 -1.70 -4.45 -22.27
CA GLN A 237 -0.94 -5.63 -21.80
C GLN A 237 -1.12 -5.87 -20.30
N ILE A 238 -1.12 -4.81 -19.47
CA ILE A 238 -1.33 -4.90 -18.01
C ILE A 238 -2.76 -5.40 -17.72
N VAL A 239 -3.77 -4.74 -18.28
CA VAL A 239 -5.20 -5.07 -18.03
C VAL A 239 -5.55 -6.45 -18.54
N SER A 240 -4.92 -6.91 -19.64
CA SER A 240 -5.11 -8.26 -20.17
C SER A 240 -4.18 -9.32 -19.54
N GLN A 241 -3.40 -8.97 -18.51
CA GLN A 241 -2.45 -9.85 -17.82
C GLN A 241 -1.42 -10.50 -18.76
N LYS A 242 -1.09 -9.82 -19.86
CA LYS A 242 -0.02 -10.20 -20.80
C LYS A 242 1.33 -9.58 -20.44
N ALA A 243 1.32 -8.60 -19.53
CA ALA A 243 2.52 -8.06 -18.91
C ALA A 243 2.51 -8.33 -17.41
N THR A 244 3.68 -8.72 -16.91
CA THR A 244 4.03 -8.71 -15.49
C THR A 244 4.48 -7.29 -15.13
N VAL A 245 3.87 -6.70 -14.10
CA VAL A 245 4.30 -5.41 -13.57
C VAL A 245 5.18 -5.63 -12.35
N VAL A 246 6.34 -5.00 -12.37
CA VAL A 246 7.29 -4.95 -11.26
C VAL A 246 7.37 -3.48 -10.85
N ASN A 247 6.82 -3.14 -9.69
CA ASN A 247 6.88 -1.78 -9.14
C ASN A 247 8.19 -1.59 -8.38
N SER A 248 8.80 -0.42 -8.47
CA SER A 248 9.79 0.09 -7.51
C SER A 248 9.23 1.36 -6.89
N GLU A 249 9.13 1.39 -5.56
CA GLU A 249 8.62 2.54 -4.81
C GLU A 249 9.63 3.09 -3.80
N PHE A 250 9.22 4.09 -3.03
CA PHE A 250 10.05 4.89 -2.16
C PHE A 250 10.96 4.07 -1.23
N GLY A 251 12.23 4.41 -1.27
CA GLY A 251 13.05 4.49 -0.07
C GLY A 251 14.19 5.46 -0.30
N HIS A 252 14.64 6.04 0.80
CA HIS A 252 15.75 6.97 0.85
C HIS A 252 16.88 6.37 1.69
N SER A 253 17.70 5.50 1.12
CA SER A 253 19.09 5.44 1.54
C SER A 253 19.81 6.62 0.88
N GLY A 254 20.61 7.38 1.63
CA GLY A 254 21.38 8.54 1.11
C GLY A 254 22.45 8.20 0.05
N HIS A 255 22.29 7.08 -0.65
CA HIS A 255 23.12 6.60 -1.74
C HIS A 255 22.31 6.68 -3.04
N HIS A 256 22.96 7.03 -4.15
CA HIS A 256 22.35 7.37 -5.45
C HIS A 256 21.65 6.20 -6.20
N ILE A 257 21.03 5.26 -5.50
CA ILE A 257 20.26 4.16 -6.07
C ILE A 257 18.88 4.18 -5.43
N PRO A 258 17.77 4.28 -6.19
CA PRO A 258 16.44 4.22 -5.61
C PRO A 258 16.27 2.88 -4.87
N ASP A 259 15.83 2.96 -3.62
CA ASP A 259 15.49 1.76 -2.86
C ASP A 259 14.38 1.02 -3.62
N VAL A 260 14.51 -0.29 -3.73
CA VAL A 260 13.61 -1.10 -4.56
C VAL A 260 12.72 -1.92 -3.62
N ILE A 261 11.58 -1.36 -3.23
CA ILE A 261 10.49 -2.21 -2.76
C ILE A 261 9.85 -2.78 -4.01
N ILE A 262 10.11 -4.07 -4.25
CA ILE A 262 9.71 -4.70 -5.49
C ILE A 262 8.40 -5.44 -5.31
N GLU A 263 7.34 -4.89 -5.86
CA GLU A 263 6.00 -5.47 -5.77
C GLU A 263 5.53 -5.98 -7.14
N HIS A 264 4.93 -7.17 -7.14
CA HIS A 264 4.20 -7.73 -8.26
C HIS A 264 2.76 -8.01 -7.84
N LYS A 265 1.77 -7.56 -8.63
CA LYS A 265 0.64 -8.40 -9.08
C LYS A 265 -0.45 -7.65 -9.87
N SER A 266 -1.05 -8.46 -10.74
CA SER A 266 -2.30 -8.37 -11.51
C SER A 266 -3.46 -7.59 -10.91
#